data_AF-A0A177EBG9-F1
#
_entry.id   AF-A0A177EBG9-F1
#
_cell.length_a   1.000
_cell.length_b   1.000
_cell.length_c   1.000
_cell.angle_alpha   90.00
_cell.angle_beta   90.00
_cell.angle_gamma   90.00
#
_symmetry.space_group_name_H-M   'P 1'
#
loop_
_entity.id
_entity.type
_entity.pdbx_description
1 polymer ?
#
loop_
_entity_poly.entity_id
_entity_poly.type
_entity_poly.pdbx_seq_one_letter_code
_entity_poly.pdbx_strand_id
1 'polypeptide(L)'
;MEHPEDGYDRGLAEILIDPFLYAVRLHIENIELETNTVEIKREYVEGLESILVQKDISTAVSIVPELKNCIKLMHVPNIEEDVCVMLGHIAQNVRPVSEELVRERVFRECFVLYEKKPLAASKIIFLLTTLNNTLADFVPLLREAGEDPSVLSRLVLGEVSLNTKSKERLSVLCKAFGIPEH
;
A
#
# COMPACT_ATOMS: atom_id res chain seq x y z
N MET A 1 25.02 -46.15 -10.53
CA MET A 1 23.69 -46.01 -9.90
C MET A 1 23.50 -44.52 -9.74
N GLU A 2 22.83 -43.90 -10.69
CA GLU A 2 22.50 -42.47 -10.63
C GLU A 2 21.43 -42.32 -9.56
N HIS A 3 21.71 -41.50 -8.54
CA HIS A 3 20.68 -41.06 -7.61
C HIS A 3 19.74 -40.14 -8.41
N PRO A 4 18.43 -40.43 -8.51
CA PRO A 4 17.52 -39.45 -9.05
C PRO A 4 17.55 -38.26 -8.11
N GLU A 5 17.83 -37.08 -8.67
CA GLU A 5 17.70 -35.82 -7.96
C GLU A 5 16.30 -35.76 -7.36
N ASP A 6 16.19 -35.88 -6.04
CA ASP A 6 15.01 -35.47 -5.30
C ASP A 6 14.94 -33.94 -5.38
N GLY A 7 14.55 -33.46 -6.56
CA GLY A 7 14.11 -32.10 -6.82
C GLY A 7 12.79 -31.89 -6.09
N TYR A 8 12.88 -31.70 -4.77
CA TYR A 8 11.77 -31.21 -3.98
C TYR A 8 11.45 -29.81 -4.52
N ASP A 9 10.45 -29.73 -5.40
CA ASP A 9 10.03 -28.48 -6.02
C ASP A 9 9.52 -27.55 -4.92
N ARG A 10 10.37 -26.60 -4.55
CA ARG A 10 10.13 -25.64 -3.48
C ARG A 10 8.85 -24.85 -3.71
N GLY A 11 8.46 -24.61 -4.97
CA GLY A 11 7.20 -23.95 -5.31
C GLY A 11 5.99 -24.81 -4.97
N LEU A 12 6.01 -26.10 -5.30
CA LEU A 12 4.94 -27.03 -4.92
C LEU A 12 4.83 -27.19 -3.40
N ALA A 13 5.97 -27.20 -2.69
CA ALA A 13 5.97 -27.26 -1.23
C ALA A 13 5.37 -25.99 -0.59
N GLU A 14 5.69 -24.80 -1.09
CA GLU A 14 5.15 -23.54 -0.58
C GLU A 14 3.64 -23.40 -0.84
N ILE A 15 3.15 -23.82 -2.02
CA ILE A 15 1.71 -23.84 -2.34
C ILE A 15 0.93 -24.74 -1.37
N LEU A 16 1.50 -25.88 -0.98
CA LEU A 16 0.84 -26.83 -0.08
C LEU A 16 0.82 -26.35 1.38
N ILE A 17 1.74 -25.47 1.78
CA ILE A 17 1.84 -24.93 3.14
C ILE A 17 0.94 -23.70 3.29
N ASP A 18 1.07 -22.72 2.40
CA ASP A 18 0.26 -21.51 2.41
C ASP A 18 0.05 -20.99 0.97
N PRO A 19 -1.01 -21.45 0.29
CA PRO A 19 -1.26 -21.07 -1.10
C PRO A 19 -1.55 -19.57 -1.26
N PHE A 20 -2.00 -18.89 -0.20
CA PHE A 20 -2.28 -17.46 -0.23
C PHE A 20 -1.00 -16.64 -0.14
N LEU A 21 -0.12 -16.99 0.80
CA LEU A 21 1.20 -16.36 0.88
C LEU A 21 1.98 -16.56 -0.42
N TYR A 22 1.94 -17.77 -0.98
CA TYR A 22 2.54 -18.04 -2.29
C TYR A 22 1.96 -17.14 -3.38
N ALA A 23 0.63 -17.03 -3.47
CA ALA A 23 -0.02 -16.18 -4.47
C ALA A 23 0.36 -14.70 -4.30
N VAL A 24 0.38 -14.18 -3.06
CA VAL A 24 0.80 -12.81 -2.77
C VAL A 24 2.22 -12.54 -3.25
N ARG A 25 3.16 -13.45 -2.93
CA ARG A 25 4.56 -13.33 -3.36
C ARG A 25 4.71 -13.39 -4.86
N LEU A 26 4.01 -14.31 -5.51
CA LEU A 26 4.03 -14.43 -6.97
C LEU A 26 3.57 -13.13 -7.65
N HIS A 27 2.52 -12.47 -7.12
CA HIS A 27 2.05 -11.20 -7.67
C HIS A 27 3.10 -10.11 -7.45
N ILE A 28 3.67 -9.99 -6.25
CA ILE A 28 4.73 -9.01 -5.95
C ILE A 28 5.92 -9.21 -6.90
N GLU A 29 6.42 -10.43 -7.05
CA GLU A 29 7.54 -10.76 -7.95
C GLU A 29 7.26 -10.36 -9.40
N ASN A 30 6.06 -10.64 -9.90
CA ASN A 30 5.69 -10.28 -11.26
C ASN A 30 5.48 -8.77 -11.45
N ILE A 31 5.09 -8.05 -10.41
CA ILE A 31 5.01 -6.58 -10.46
C ILE A 31 6.43 -5.98 -10.52
N GLU A 32 7.37 -6.53 -9.75
CA GLU A 32 8.76 -6.07 -9.73
C GLU A 32 9.52 -6.43 -11.01
N LEU A 33 9.15 -7.53 -11.68
CA LEU A 33 9.86 -8.02 -12.86
C LEU A 33 9.94 -6.97 -13.99
N GLU A 34 11.15 -6.59 -14.38
CA GLU A 34 11.39 -5.53 -15.37
C GLU A 34 10.91 -5.89 -16.78
N THR A 35 10.85 -7.19 -17.10
CA THR A 35 10.40 -7.68 -18.41
C THR A 35 8.89 -7.60 -18.60
N ASN A 36 8.12 -7.46 -17.51
CA ASN A 36 6.66 -7.34 -17.61
C ASN A 36 6.26 -5.93 -18.04
N THR A 37 5.28 -5.84 -18.94
CA THR A 37 4.73 -4.55 -19.38
C THR A 37 3.94 -3.88 -18.25
N VAL A 38 3.66 -2.58 -18.40
CA VAL A 38 2.86 -1.84 -17.42
C VAL A 38 1.47 -2.44 -17.27
N GLU A 39 0.86 -2.90 -18.37
CA GLU A 39 -0.45 -3.54 -18.37
C GLU A 39 -0.44 -4.84 -17.56
N ILE A 40 0.58 -5.69 -17.77
CA ILE A 40 0.75 -6.93 -17.00
C ILE A 40 0.95 -6.61 -15.52
N LYS A 41 1.78 -5.61 -15.18
CA LYS A 41 1.99 -5.21 -13.79
C LYS A 41 0.69 -4.73 -13.14
N ARG A 42 -0.16 -3.99 -13.87
CA ARG A 42 -1.49 -3.58 -13.37
C ARG A 42 -2.41 -4.76 -13.10
N GLU A 43 -2.45 -5.75 -13.99
CA GLU A 43 -3.22 -6.99 -13.76
C GLU A 43 -2.77 -7.69 -12.48
N TYR A 44 -1.46 -7.74 -12.21
CA TYR A 44 -0.96 -8.29 -10.95
C TYR A 44 -1.26 -7.39 -9.74
N VAL A 45 -1.32 -6.07 -9.87
CA VAL A 45 -1.79 -5.19 -8.78
C VAL A 45 -3.26 -5.46 -8.47
N GLU A 46 -4.12 -5.59 -9.48
CA GLU A 46 -5.54 -5.90 -9.31
C GLU A 46 -5.78 -7.30 -8.73
N GLY A 47 -5.00 -8.29 -9.18
CA GLY A 47 -5.01 -9.64 -8.63
C GLY A 47 -4.57 -9.66 -7.16
N LEU A 48 -3.51 -8.92 -6.83
CA LEU A 48 -3.01 -8.78 -5.46
C LEU A 48 -4.07 -8.11 -4.57
N GLU A 49 -4.69 -7.03 -5.03
CA GLU A 49 -5.82 -6.39 -4.33
C GLU A 49 -6.93 -7.41 -4.05
N SER A 50 -7.35 -8.15 -5.08
CA SER A 50 -8.42 -9.13 -4.96
C SER A 50 -8.11 -10.21 -3.92
N ILE A 51 -6.88 -10.72 -3.90
CA ILE A 51 -6.45 -11.71 -2.91
C ILE A 51 -6.51 -11.12 -1.50
N LEU A 52 -5.99 -9.91 -1.31
CA LEU A 52 -5.82 -9.27 -0.01
C LEU A 52 -7.13 -8.67 0.55
N VAL A 53 -8.09 -8.31 -0.31
CA VAL A 53 -9.42 -7.80 0.10
C VAL A 53 -10.42 -8.95 0.31
N GLN A 54 -10.47 -9.94 -0.59
CA GLN A 54 -11.45 -11.03 -0.47
C GLN A 54 -11.15 -11.97 0.68
N LYS A 55 -9.86 -12.15 1.00
CA LYS A 55 -9.45 -12.83 2.21
C LYS A 55 -9.37 -11.75 3.26
N ASP A 56 -10.12 -11.90 4.33
CA ASP A 56 -10.02 -11.04 5.50
C ASP A 56 -8.58 -11.13 6.03
N ILE A 57 -7.70 -10.29 5.50
CA ILE A 57 -6.25 -10.28 5.74
C ILE A 57 -5.94 -10.09 7.23
N SER A 58 -6.89 -9.53 8.00
CA SER A 58 -6.79 -9.48 9.47
C SER A 58 -6.65 -10.86 10.12
N THR A 59 -7.10 -11.91 9.44
CA THR A 59 -6.98 -13.31 9.88
C THR A 59 -5.76 -14.03 9.29
N ALA A 60 -5.10 -13.45 8.28
CA ALA A 60 -3.99 -14.07 7.56
C ALA A 60 -2.63 -13.57 8.06
N VAL A 61 -2.23 -14.06 9.25
CA VAL A 61 -0.98 -13.67 9.94
C VAL A 61 0.26 -13.80 9.06
N SER A 62 0.30 -14.79 8.16
CA SER A 62 1.40 -15.01 7.23
C SER A 62 1.55 -13.91 6.17
N ILE A 63 0.49 -13.18 5.85
CA ILE A 63 0.46 -12.15 4.80
C ILE A 63 0.88 -10.78 5.36
N VAL A 64 0.62 -10.49 6.64
CA VAL A 64 0.93 -9.20 7.26
C VAL A 64 2.38 -8.75 7.00
N PRO A 65 3.41 -9.61 7.15
CA PRO A 65 4.80 -9.22 6.85
C PRO A 65 5.08 -8.85 5.39
N GLU A 66 4.22 -9.24 4.44
CA GLU A 66 4.33 -8.91 3.02
C GLU A 66 3.78 -7.52 2.69
N LEU A 67 3.06 -6.86 3.62
CA LEU A 67 2.56 -5.49 3.42
C LEU A 67 3.71 -4.50 3.18
N LYS A 68 4.87 -4.70 3.82
CA LYS A 68 6.08 -3.91 3.52
C LYS A 68 6.51 -4.02 2.06
N ASN A 69 6.34 -5.20 1.45
CA ASN A 69 6.71 -5.42 0.06
C ASN A 69 5.66 -4.78 -0.85
N CYS A 70 4.38 -4.81 -0.48
CA CYS A 70 3.33 -4.04 -1.16
C CYS A 70 3.61 -2.52 -1.14
N ILE A 71 4.11 -1.97 -0.03
CA ILE A 71 4.52 -0.56 0.06
C ILE A 71 5.67 -0.24 -0.90
N LYS A 72 6.67 -1.13 -1.02
CA LYS A 72 7.78 -0.93 -1.97
C LYS A 72 7.32 -0.82 -3.43
N LEU A 73 6.20 -1.45 -3.78
CA LEU A 73 5.62 -1.34 -5.12
C LEU A 73 5.24 0.10 -5.49
N MET A 74 5.10 1.01 -4.52
CA MET A 74 4.92 2.45 -4.77
C MET A 74 6.10 3.10 -5.50
N HIS A 75 7.23 2.41 -5.61
CA HIS A 75 8.41 2.85 -6.37
C HIS A 75 8.53 2.19 -7.74
N VAL A 76 7.61 1.31 -8.13
CA VAL A 76 7.60 0.68 -9.45
C VAL A 76 7.01 1.67 -10.46
N PRO A 77 7.79 2.06 -11.49
CA PRO A 77 7.35 3.09 -12.43
C PRO A 77 6.02 2.76 -13.13
N ASN A 78 5.16 3.77 -13.26
CA ASN A 78 3.89 3.75 -14.01
C ASN A 78 2.72 3.00 -13.35
N ILE A 79 2.89 2.45 -12.15
CA ILE A 79 1.82 1.80 -11.37
C ILE A 79 1.68 2.35 -9.95
N GLU A 80 2.43 3.40 -9.59
CA GLU A 80 2.52 3.93 -8.22
C GLU A 80 1.14 4.37 -7.68
N GLU A 81 0.33 4.92 -8.59
CA GLU A 81 -1.04 5.35 -8.32
C GLU A 81 -1.99 4.17 -8.08
N ASP A 82 -1.82 3.09 -8.85
CA ASP A 82 -2.61 1.87 -8.72
C ASP A 82 -2.28 1.17 -7.39
N VAL A 83 -1.00 1.14 -7.03
CA VAL A 83 -0.54 0.63 -5.72
C VAL A 83 -1.10 1.45 -4.56
N CYS A 84 -1.11 2.79 -4.65
CA CYS A 84 -1.76 3.63 -3.63
C CYS A 84 -3.24 3.29 -3.45
N VAL A 85 -3.94 3.03 -4.55
CA VAL A 85 -5.36 2.63 -4.52
C VAL A 85 -5.53 1.27 -3.86
N MET A 86 -4.76 0.27 -4.30
CA MET A 86 -4.76 -1.07 -3.71
C MET A 86 -4.50 -1.03 -2.21
N LEU A 87 -3.45 -0.33 -1.76
CA LEU A 87 -3.13 -0.15 -0.34
C LEU A 87 -4.30 0.48 0.43
N GLY A 88 -5.00 1.44 -0.20
CA GLY A 88 -6.19 2.06 0.37
C GLY A 88 -7.34 1.08 0.52
N HIS A 89 -7.58 0.22 -0.47
CA HIS A 89 -8.64 -0.79 -0.41
C HIS A 89 -8.37 -1.88 0.62
N ILE A 90 -7.16 -2.43 0.68
CA ILE A 90 -6.82 -3.47 1.65
C ILE A 90 -6.85 -2.97 3.10
N ALA A 91 -6.59 -1.67 3.31
CA ALA A 91 -6.65 -1.04 4.63
C ALA A 91 -8.07 -0.71 5.07
N GLN A 92 -9.02 -0.64 4.14
CA GLN A 92 -10.35 -0.12 4.39
C GLN A 92 -11.11 -0.96 5.43
N ASN A 93 -11.38 -0.36 6.59
CA ASN A 93 -12.02 -1.02 7.74
C ASN A 93 -11.23 -2.20 8.33
N VAL A 94 -9.95 -2.36 7.97
CA VAL A 94 -9.08 -3.42 8.48
C VAL A 94 -7.99 -2.80 9.36
N ARG A 95 -8.27 -2.73 10.67
CA ARG A 95 -7.37 -2.10 11.64
C ARG A 95 -5.95 -2.70 11.67
N PRO A 96 -5.76 -4.04 11.74
CA PRO A 96 -4.40 -4.61 11.78
C PRO A 96 -3.56 -4.28 10.54
N VAL A 97 -4.18 -4.22 9.35
CA VAL A 97 -3.50 -3.80 8.12
C VAL A 97 -3.10 -2.35 8.20
N SER A 98 -4.03 -1.49 8.63
CA SER A 98 -3.76 -0.05 8.74
C SER A 98 -2.63 0.23 9.74
N GLU A 99 -2.61 -0.43 10.89
CA GLU A 99 -1.53 -0.33 11.88
C GLU A 99 -0.19 -0.80 11.31
N GLU A 100 -0.18 -1.93 10.59
CA GLU A 100 1.01 -2.45 9.93
C GLU A 100 1.55 -1.50 8.86
N LEU A 101 0.68 -0.94 8.01
CA LEU A 101 1.10 0.03 6.99
C LEU A 101 1.74 1.28 7.62
N VAL A 102 1.21 1.75 8.76
CA VAL A 102 1.83 2.85 9.52
C VAL A 102 3.17 2.43 10.09
N ARG A 103 3.27 1.23 10.68
CA ARG A 103 4.51 0.68 11.23
C ARG A 103 5.60 0.54 10.17
N GLU A 104 5.22 0.15 8.95
CA GLU A 104 6.08 0.03 7.77
C GLU A 104 6.23 1.36 7.00
N ARG A 105 5.89 2.49 7.64
CA ARG A 105 6.18 3.86 7.17
C ARG A 105 5.54 4.24 5.84
N VAL A 106 4.34 3.73 5.55
CA VAL A 106 3.58 4.09 4.33
C VAL A 106 3.39 5.60 4.17
N PHE A 107 3.30 6.34 5.29
CA PHE A 107 3.16 7.78 5.30
C PHE A 107 4.37 8.47 4.64
N ARG A 108 5.59 8.14 5.08
CA ARG A 108 6.83 8.63 4.44
C ARG A 108 6.87 8.28 2.96
N GLU A 109 6.56 7.04 2.61
CA GLU A 109 6.63 6.58 1.22
C GLU A 109 5.63 7.32 0.31
N CYS A 110 4.46 7.70 0.83
CA CYS A 110 3.53 8.60 0.15
C CYS A 110 4.16 9.96 -0.18
N PHE A 111 4.91 10.57 0.75
CA PHE A 111 5.56 11.86 0.48
C PHE A 111 6.75 11.75 -0.46
N VAL A 112 7.52 10.66 -0.38
CA VAL A 112 8.57 10.36 -1.36
C VAL A 112 7.96 10.22 -2.77
N LEU A 113 6.81 9.55 -2.88
CA LEU A 113 6.08 9.46 -4.15
C LEU A 113 5.57 10.83 -4.60
N TYR A 114 4.97 11.62 -3.70
CA TYR A 114 4.46 12.95 -4.03
C TYR A 114 5.55 13.90 -4.55
N GLU A 115 6.75 13.87 -3.94
CA GLU A 115 7.90 14.66 -4.38
C GLU A 115 8.33 14.32 -5.82
N LYS A 116 8.30 13.03 -6.17
CA LYS A 116 8.66 12.56 -7.52
C LYS A 116 7.52 12.74 -8.53
N LYS A 117 6.28 12.57 -8.09
CA LYS A 117 5.08 12.51 -8.93
C LYS A 117 3.90 13.24 -8.25
N PRO A 118 3.86 14.59 -8.31
CA PRO A 118 2.79 15.38 -7.68
C PRO A 118 1.37 14.99 -8.15
N LEU A 119 1.23 14.48 -9.38
CA LEU A 119 -0.04 14.01 -9.92
C LEU A 119 -0.65 12.82 -9.15
N ALA A 120 0.17 12.06 -8.41
CA ALA A 120 -0.30 10.97 -7.55
C ALA A 120 -1.03 11.46 -6.28
N ALA A 121 -1.08 12.77 -6.01
CA ALA A 121 -1.69 13.35 -4.81
C ALA A 121 -3.09 12.83 -4.54
N SER A 122 -3.94 12.68 -5.56
CA SER A 122 -5.31 12.20 -5.37
C SER A 122 -5.38 10.78 -4.80
N LYS A 123 -4.44 9.91 -5.17
CA LYS A 123 -4.36 8.52 -4.70
C LYS A 123 -3.69 8.41 -3.33
N ILE A 124 -2.68 9.23 -3.10
CA ILE A 124 -2.06 9.39 -1.78
C ILE A 124 -3.09 9.87 -0.76
N ILE A 125 -3.85 10.92 -1.08
CA ILE A 125 -4.93 11.44 -0.22
C ILE A 125 -5.96 10.36 0.04
N PHE A 126 -6.32 9.56 -0.97
CA PHE A 126 -7.23 8.44 -0.77
C PHE A 126 -6.70 7.45 0.28
N LEU A 127 -5.47 6.96 0.13
CA LEU A 127 -4.84 6.05 1.08
C LEU A 127 -4.79 6.64 2.49
N LEU A 128 -4.27 7.86 2.64
CA LEU A 128 -4.13 8.52 3.93
C LEU A 128 -5.48 8.76 4.62
N THR A 129 -6.52 9.15 3.87
CA THR A 129 -7.87 9.30 4.43
C THR A 129 -8.44 7.95 4.84
N THR A 130 -8.19 6.88 4.10
CA THR A 130 -8.65 5.54 4.50
C THR A 130 -7.99 5.08 5.79
N LEU A 131 -6.68 5.32 5.94
CA LEU A 131 -5.96 5.04 7.20
C LEU A 131 -6.54 5.88 8.35
N ASN A 132 -6.75 7.18 8.14
CA ASN A 132 -7.35 8.07 9.14
C ASN A 132 -8.76 7.65 9.57
N ASN A 133 -9.57 7.14 8.63
CA ASN A 133 -10.92 6.69 8.94
C ASN A 133 -10.94 5.34 9.66
N THR A 134 -9.95 4.48 9.40
CA THR A 134 -9.84 3.15 10.02
C THR A 134 -9.19 3.24 11.40
N LEU A 135 -8.23 4.15 11.58
CA LEU A 135 -7.47 4.35 12.80
C LEU A 135 -7.87 5.66 13.49
N ALA A 136 -8.70 5.56 14.53
CA ALA A 136 -9.07 6.73 15.34
C ALA A 136 -7.85 7.43 15.98
N ASP A 137 -6.76 6.70 16.14
CA ASP A 137 -5.45 7.07 16.69
C ASP A 137 -4.37 7.22 15.61
N PHE A 138 -4.75 7.47 14.35
CA PHE A 138 -3.80 7.58 13.23
C PHE A 138 -2.66 8.57 13.48
N VAL A 139 -2.97 9.79 13.95
CA VAL A 139 -1.95 10.82 14.21
C VAL A 139 -0.99 10.42 15.34
N PRO A 140 -1.46 9.93 16.50
CA PRO A 140 -0.59 9.31 17.50
C PRO A 140 0.32 8.21 16.93
N LEU A 141 -0.24 7.26 16.17
CA LEU A 141 0.53 6.14 15.60
C LEU A 141 1.63 6.62 14.62
N LEU A 142 1.36 7.64 13.81
CA LEU A 142 2.38 8.27 12.97
C LEU A 142 3.54 8.82 13.80
N ARG A 143 3.23 9.54 14.88
CA ARG A 143 4.26 10.11 15.76
C ARG A 143 5.10 9.04 16.45
N GLU A 144 4.47 7.94 16.89
CA GLU A 144 5.16 6.77 17.47
C GLU A 144 6.08 6.08 16.46
N ALA A 145 5.68 6.04 15.18
CA ALA A 145 6.52 5.55 14.08
C ALA A 145 7.69 6.51 13.70
N GLY A 146 7.74 7.69 14.33
CA GLY A 146 8.74 8.73 14.07
C GLY A 146 8.43 9.59 12.84
N GLU A 147 7.18 9.59 12.37
CA GLU A 147 6.72 10.43 11.28
C GLU A 147 6.30 11.82 11.79
N ASP A 148 6.48 12.85 10.95
CA ASP A 148 6.00 14.20 11.22
C ASP A 148 4.71 14.47 10.41
N PRO A 149 3.53 14.49 11.06
CA PRO A 149 2.25 14.78 10.41
C PRO A 149 2.20 16.16 9.73
N SER A 150 3.03 17.11 10.15
CA SER A 150 3.04 18.49 9.61
C SER A 150 3.37 18.53 8.11
N VAL A 151 4.08 17.51 7.61
CA VAL A 151 4.46 17.39 6.19
C VAL A 151 3.25 17.29 5.26
N LEU A 152 2.07 16.92 5.79
CA LEU A 152 0.81 16.92 5.04
C LEU A 152 0.44 18.31 4.51
N SER A 153 0.89 19.39 5.16
CA SER A 153 0.72 20.77 4.67
C SER A 153 1.25 20.96 3.24
N ARG A 154 2.22 20.15 2.81
CA ARG A 154 2.75 20.19 1.43
C ARG A 154 1.72 19.74 0.39
N LEU A 155 0.80 18.84 0.74
CA LEU A 155 -0.31 18.47 -0.15
C LEU A 155 -1.35 19.59 -0.26
N VAL A 156 -1.50 20.41 0.80
CA VAL A 156 -2.42 21.56 0.84
C VAL A 156 -1.87 22.73 0.04
N LEU A 157 -0.57 22.99 0.18
CA LEU A 157 0.13 24.10 -0.49
C LEU A 157 0.57 23.76 -1.92
N GLY A 158 0.47 22.49 -2.32
CA GLY A 158 0.89 22.04 -3.63
C GLY A 158 0.00 22.56 -4.76
N GLU A 159 0.61 22.91 -5.89
CA GLU A 159 -0.08 23.39 -7.10
C GLU A 159 -0.75 22.26 -7.91
N VAL A 160 -1.29 21.24 -7.25
CA VAL A 160 -1.96 20.11 -7.93
C VAL A 160 -3.45 20.36 -7.98
N SER A 161 -4.02 20.38 -9.19
CA SER A 161 -5.47 20.48 -9.37
C SER A 161 -6.16 19.19 -8.89
N LEU A 162 -6.76 19.26 -7.71
CA LEU A 162 -7.53 18.16 -7.12
C LEU A 162 -9.01 18.24 -7.53
N ASN A 163 -9.61 17.09 -7.81
CA ASN A 163 -11.06 16.99 -7.96
C ASN A 163 -11.80 17.21 -6.62
N THR A 164 -13.10 17.46 -6.67
CA THR A 164 -13.94 17.76 -5.50
C THR A 164 -13.80 16.71 -4.39
N LYS A 165 -13.89 15.43 -4.74
CA LYS A 165 -13.78 14.32 -3.77
C LYS A 165 -12.41 14.27 -3.09
N SER A 166 -11.34 14.57 -3.81
CA SER A 166 -9.98 14.59 -3.24
C SER A 166 -9.78 15.80 -2.33
N LYS A 167 -10.38 16.95 -2.66
CA LYS A 167 -10.39 18.15 -1.79
C LYS A 167 -11.15 17.89 -0.48
N GLU A 168 -12.31 17.25 -0.55
CA GLU A 168 -13.08 16.86 0.64
C GLU A 168 -12.30 15.92 1.56
N ARG A 169 -11.64 14.91 0.98
CA ARG A 169 -10.77 13.98 1.71
C ARG A 169 -9.57 14.69 2.36
N LEU A 170 -8.95 15.62 1.62
CA LEU A 170 -7.85 16.43 2.16
C LEU A 170 -8.33 17.29 3.33
N SER A 171 -9.52 17.89 3.25
CA SER A 171 -10.12 18.65 4.36
C SER A 171 -10.29 17.81 5.63
N VAL A 172 -10.76 16.55 5.49
CA VAL A 172 -10.85 15.61 6.63
C VAL A 172 -9.49 15.39 7.28
N LEU A 173 -8.45 15.18 6.46
CA LEU A 173 -7.08 15.02 6.96
C LEU A 173 -6.56 16.30 7.62
N CYS A 174 -6.74 17.48 7.00
CA CYS A 174 -6.33 18.75 7.59
C CYS A 174 -6.92 18.95 8.99
N LYS A 175 -8.22 18.67 9.15
CA LYS A 175 -8.90 18.74 10.45
C LYS A 175 -8.32 17.77 11.47
N ALA A 176 -8.11 16.51 11.08
CA ALA A 176 -7.54 15.49 11.96
C ALA A 176 -6.10 15.84 12.38
N PHE A 177 -5.34 16.51 11.51
CA PHE A 177 -3.94 16.83 11.72
C PHE A 177 -3.73 18.24 12.31
N GLY A 178 -4.80 19.03 12.48
CA GLY A 178 -4.73 20.41 12.97
C GLY A 178 -4.06 21.39 11.99
N ILE A 179 -4.12 21.10 10.69
CA ILE A 179 -3.53 21.92 9.63
C ILE A 179 -4.58 22.91 9.11
N PRO A 180 -4.27 24.22 9.02
CA PRO A 180 -5.18 25.20 8.45
C PRO A 180 -5.52 24.89 6.99
N GLU A 181 -6.80 24.94 6.64
CA GLU A 181 -7.26 24.97 5.24
C GLU A 181 -7.12 26.41 4.73
N HIS A 182 -6.40 26.63 3.63
CA HIS A 182 -6.22 27.93 2.99
C HIS A 182 -7.12 28.08 1.76
#